data_AF-A0A5B2WA41-F1
#
_entry.id   AF-A0A5B2WA41-F1
#
_cell.length_a   1.000
_cell.length_b   1.000
_cell.length_c   1.000
_cell.angle_alpha   90.00
_cell.angle_beta   90.00
_cell.angle_gamma   90.00
#
_symmetry.space_group_name_H-M   'P 1'
#
loop_
_entity.id
_entity.type
_entity.pdbx_description
1 polymer ?
#
loop_
_entity_poly.entity_id
_entity_poly.type
_entity_poly.pdbx_seq_one_letter_code
_entity_poly.pdbx_strand_id
1 'polypeptide(L)'
;MSVLPGDPFRACPHCGHRPAGRREARQLCADTTVTWLEPGPDGTLGEAHHCTACAPTGPVIDLACDTCGDGPLLCYAARSPSLSDLLAAARRWLCALGWQATGRCLTCPACRRAAPGPSTAR
;
A
#
# COMPACT_ATOMS: atom_id res chain seq x y z
N MET A 1 9.98 11.95 -20.16
CA MET A 1 10.98 11.34 -19.26
C MET A 1 10.41 10.03 -18.78
N SER A 2 10.73 8.94 -19.49
CA SER A 2 10.15 7.61 -19.22
C SER A 2 11.13 6.81 -18.38
N VAL A 3 10.74 6.48 -17.15
CA VAL A 3 11.48 5.54 -16.30
C VAL A 3 11.37 4.14 -16.91
N LEU A 4 12.51 3.56 -17.30
CA LEU A 4 12.56 2.17 -17.74
C LEU A 4 12.40 1.25 -16.52
N PRO A 5 11.55 0.22 -16.58
CA PRO A 5 11.44 -0.77 -15.52
C PRO A 5 12.76 -1.55 -15.44
N GLY A 6 13.43 -1.49 -14.28
CA GLY A 6 14.63 -2.27 -14.01
C GLY A 6 15.91 -1.48 -13.71
N ASP A 7 15.85 -0.16 -13.52
CA ASP A 7 17.00 0.57 -12.99
C ASP A 7 17.24 0.16 -11.52
N PRO A 8 18.34 -0.58 -11.22
CA PRO A 8 18.59 -1.05 -9.87
C PRO A 8 19.00 0.09 -8.93
N PHE A 9 19.13 1.31 -9.43
CA PHE A 9 19.44 2.51 -8.67
C PHE A 9 18.28 3.53 -8.73
N ARG A 10 17.03 3.04 -8.87
CA ARG A 10 15.83 3.87 -8.80
C ARG A 10 15.91 4.76 -7.56
N ALA A 11 15.77 6.07 -7.78
CA ALA A 11 15.76 7.02 -6.69
C ALA A 11 14.48 6.88 -5.85
N CYS A 12 14.56 7.24 -4.56
CA CYS A 12 13.37 7.41 -3.74
C CYS A 12 12.43 8.42 -4.41
N PRO A 13 11.15 8.09 -4.66
CA PRO A 13 10.24 8.99 -5.37
C PRO A 13 9.87 10.22 -4.53
N HIS A 14 10.06 10.17 -3.21
CA HIS A 14 9.77 11.29 -2.30
C HIS A 14 10.96 12.27 -2.18
N CYS A 15 12.16 11.78 -1.88
CA CYS A 15 13.33 12.65 -1.62
C CYS A 15 14.37 12.67 -2.74
N GLY A 16 14.25 11.82 -3.76
CA GLY A 16 15.23 11.71 -4.85
C GLY A 16 16.53 10.99 -4.47
N HIS A 17 16.65 10.44 -3.26
CA HIS A 17 17.84 9.72 -2.81
C HIS A 17 18.19 8.57 -3.76
N ARG A 18 19.44 8.52 -4.22
CA ARG A 18 19.97 7.44 -5.07
C ARG A 18 20.90 6.54 -4.25
N PRO A 19 20.77 5.22 -4.36
CA PRO A 19 21.61 4.30 -3.61
C PRO A 19 23.06 4.36 -4.11
N ALA A 20 24.02 4.36 -3.18
CA ALA A 20 25.45 4.42 -3.48
C ALA A 20 26.05 3.06 -3.87
N GLY A 21 25.30 1.97 -3.69
CA GLY A 21 25.75 0.62 -4.04
C GLY A 21 24.64 -0.43 -3.97
N ARG A 22 24.95 -1.67 -4.38
CA ARG A 22 23.95 -2.74 -4.56
C ARG A 22 23.15 -3.08 -3.28
N ARG A 23 23.80 -3.03 -2.11
CA ARG A 23 23.12 -3.32 -0.84
C ARG A 23 22.02 -2.30 -0.56
N GLU A 24 22.36 -1.03 -0.70
CA GLU A 24 21.42 0.07 -0.50
C GLU A 24 20.33 0.10 -1.56
N ALA A 25 20.67 -0.22 -2.81
CA ALA A 25 19.71 -0.44 -3.88
C ALA A 25 18.67 -1.51 -3.53
N ARG A 26 19.10 -2.67 -3.02
CA ARG A 26 18.19 -3.73 -2.58
C ARG A 26 17.27 -3.27 -1.45
N GLN A 27 17.82 -2.55 -0.47
CA GLN A 27 17.01 -2.00 0.62
C GLN A 27 15.98 -1.00 0.09
N LEU A 28 16.40 -0.06 -0.76
CA LEU A 28 15.51 0.92 -1.36
C LEU A 28 14.42 0.26 -2.20
N CYS A 29 14.75 -0.78 -2.98
CA CYS A 29 13.75 -1.56 -3.69
C CYS A 29 12.74 -2.22 -2.74
N ALA A 30 13.20 -2.87 -1.66
CA ALA A 30 12.33 -3.51 -0.69
C ALA A 30 11.41 -2.49 0.02
N ASP A 31 11.95 -1.33 0.42
CA ASP A 31 11.18 -0.27 1.08
C ASP A 31 10.14 0.32 0.12
N THR A 32 10.52 0.57 -1.13
CA THR A 32 9.63 1.18 -2.13
C THR A 32 8.64 0.21 -2.77
N THR A 33 8.75 -1.09 -2.51
CA THR A 33 7.67 -2.06 -2.81
C THR A 33 6.53 -2.01 -1.81
N VAL A 34 6.75 -1.46 -0.61
CA VAL A 34 5.67 -1.23 0.35
C VAL A 34 4.76 -0.14 -0.19
N THR A 35 3.48 -0.44 -0.30
CA THR A 35 2.46 0.51 -0.74
C THR A 35 1.91 1.24 0.48
N TRP A 36 2.01 2.57 0.48
CA TRP A 36 1.48 3.41 1.54
C TRP A 36 0.24 4.15 1.04
N LEU A 37 -0.77 4.26 1.90
CA LEU A 37 -1.94 5.11 1.68
C LEU A 37 -1.85 6.34 2.57
N GLU A 38 -1.81 7.50 1.94
CA GLU A 38 -1.71 8.78 2.62
C GLU A 38 -2.95 9.64 2.37
N PRO A 39 -3.51 10.28 3.39
CA PRO A 39 -4.60 11.23 3.22
C PRO A 39 -4.08 12.51 2.55
N GLY A 40 -4.67 12.83 1.40
CA GLY A 40 -4.53 14.11 0.73
C GLY A 40 -5.23 15.25 1.48
N PRO A 41 -4.93 16.50 1.13
CA PRO A 41 -5.50 17.68 1.77
C PRO A 41 -7.02 17.81 1.60
N ASP A 42 -7.58 17.15 0.59
CA ASP A 42 -9.01 17.07 0.29
C ASP A 42 -9.70 15.85 0.92
N GLY A 43 -8.96 15.05 1.70
CA GLY A 43 -9.47 13.82 2.32
C GLY A 43 -9.51 12.62 1.38
N THR A 44 -9.01 12.74 0.14
CA THR A 44 -8.78 11.58 -0.73
C THR A 44 -7.57 10.79 -0.25
N LEU A 45 -7.46 9.51 -0.66
CA LEU A 45 -6.26 8.71 -0.38
C LEU A 45 -5.40 8.62 -1.63
N GLY A 46 -4.13 8.95 -1.47
CA GLY A 46 -3.08 8.78 -2.48
C GLY A 46 -2.19 7.59 -2.16
N GLU A 47 -1.69 6.95 -3.20
CA GLU A 47 -0.63 5.94 -3.10
C GLU A 47 0.74 6.62 -3.00
N ALA A 48 1.57 6.16 -2.07
CA ALA A 48 2.93 6.62 -1.89
C ALA A 48 3.90 5.46 -1.65
N HIS A 49 5.17 5.69 -1.96
CA HIS A 49 6.26 4.74 -1.71
C HIS A 49 7.45 5.49 -1.16
N HIS A 50 8.07 4.95 -0.12
CA HIS A 50 9.11 5.64 0.63
C HIS A 50 10.37 4.80 0.74
N CYS A 51 11.51 5.45 0.87
CA CYS A 51 12.69 4.81 1.45
C CYS A 51 12.53 4.74 2.98
N THR A 52 13.34 3.92 3.64
CA THR A 52 13.43 3.86 5.12
C THR A 52 13.46 5.24 5.79
N ALA A 53 14.18 6.23 5.22
CA ALA A 53 14.29 7.56 5.82
C ALA A 53 13.06 8.45 5.61
N CYS A 54 12.28 8.21 4.56
CA CYS A 54 11.05 8.96 4.27
C CYS A 54 9.79 8.29 4.80
N ALA A 55 9.89 7.01 5.19
CA ALA A 55 8.77 6.26 5.71
C ALA A 55 8.15 7.00 6.91
N PRO A 56 6.82 7.18 6.92
CA PRO A 56 6.14 7.85 8.02
C PRO A 56 6.44 7.15 9.36
N THR A 57 6.82 7.95 10.37
CA THR A 57 7.10 7.47 11.74
C THR A 57 5.87 7.52 12.65
N GLY A 58 4.76 8.04 12.14
CA GLY A 58 3.48 8.09 12.82
C GLY A 58 2.82 6.71 12.93
N PRO A 59 1.65 6.65 13.56
CA PRO A 59 0.93 5.40 13.66
C PRO A 59 0.40 4.96 12.29
N VAL A 60 0.43 3.64 12.09
CA VAL A 60 0.10 2.99 10.83
C VAL A 60 -0.92 1.89 11.07
N ILE A 61 -1.78 1.66 10.08
CA ILE A 61 -2.73 0.56 10.08
C ILE A 61 -2.42 -0.34 8.90
N ASP A 62 -2.24 -1.62 9.18
CA ASP A 62 -2.10 -2.62 8.15
C ASP A 62 -3.47 -2.94 7.54
N LEU A 63 -3.60 -2.72 6.24
CA LEU A 63 -4.78 -3.11 5.45
C LEU A 63 -4.49 -4.38 4.67
N ALA A 64 -3.97 -5.38 5.37
CA ALA A 64 -3.64 -6.69 4.84
C ALA A 64 -4.87 -7.47 4.37
N CYS A 65 -4.67 -8.27 3.32
CA CYS A 65 -5.58 -9.32 2.95
C CYS A 65 -5.59 -10.42 4.01
N ASP A 66 -6.76 -10.82 4.49
CA ASP A 66 -6.90 -11.89 5.49
C ASP A 66 -6.41 -13.26 5.01
N THR A 67 -6.20 -13.44 3.69
CA THR A 67 -5.75 -14.71 3.10
C THR A 67 -4.24 -14.78 2.94
N CYS A 68 -3.60 -13.76 2.38
CA CYS A 68 -2.15 -13.78 2.11
C CYS A 68 -1.33 -12.88 3.03
N GLY A 69 -1.96 -12.04 3.85
CA GLY A 69 -1.28 -11.08 4.73
C GLY A 69 -0.67 -9.88 3.99
N ASP A 70 -0.84 -9.78 2.68
CA ASP A 70 -0.31 -8.67 1.87
C ASP A 70 -1.35 -7.56 1.73
N GLY A 71 -0.91 -6.31 1.79
CA GLY A 71 -1.75 -5.14 1.59
C GLY A 71 -1.00 -3.84 1.85
N PRO A 72 -1.63 -2.70 1.56
CA PRO A 72 -1.02 -1.41 1.80
C PRO A 72 -1.08 -1.00 3.27
N LEU A 73 -0.18 -0.10 3.67
CA LEU A 73 -0.16 0.51 4.99
C LEU A 73 -0.85 1.87 4.95
N LEU A 74 -1.84 2.09 5.81
CA LEU A 74 -2.53 3.37 5.96
C LEU A 74 -1.87 4.24 7.03
N CYS A 75 -1.39 5.40 6.63
CA CYS A 75 -0.89 6.40 7.57
C CYS A 75 -2.03 7.23 8.16
N TYR A 76 -1.94 7.51 9.45
CA TYR A 76 -2.80 8.51 10.09
C TYR A 76 -1.99 9.39 11.04
N ALA A 77 -2.27 10.69 11.03
CA ALA A 77 -1.62 11.68 11.86
C ALA A 77 -2.66 12.51 12.61
N ALA A 78 -2.24 13.29 13.61
CA ALA A 78 -3.14 14.11 14.43
C ALA A 78 -3.99 15.13 13.63
N ARG A 79 -3.53 15.52 12.43
CA ARG A 79 -4.25 16.42 11.51
C ARG A 79 -5.10 15.69 10.48
N SER A 80 -5.10 14.35 10.48
CA SER A 80 -5.89 13.57 9.56
C SER A 80 -7.38 13.63 9.91
N PRO A 81 -8.28 13.35 8.95
CA PRO A 81 -9.68 13.03 9.25
C PRO A 81 -9.82 11.97 10.33
N SER A 82 -11.03 11.81 10.88
CA SER A 82 -11.26 10.79 11.90
C SER A 82 -10.82 9.41 11.39
N LEU A 83 -10.34 8.55 12.29
CA LEU A 83 -9.89 7.20 11.92
C LEU A 83 -10.99 6.41 11.19
N SER A 84 -12.26 6.59 11.59
CA SER A 84 -13.39 5.95 10.93
C SER A 84 -13.55 6.42 9.48
N ASP A 85 -13.38 7.71 9.22
CA ASP A 85 -13.48 8.26 7.86
C ASP A 85 -12.32 7.80 6.98
N LEU A 86 -11.10 7.74 7.54
CA LEU A 86 -9.93 7.21 6.85
C LEU A 86 -10.12 5.74 6.48
N LEU A 87 -10.61 4.90 7.39
CA LEU A 87 -10.90 3.49 7.10
C LEU A 87 -11.99 3.34 6.04
N ALA A 88 -13.02 4.19 6.06
CA ALA A 88 -14.04 4.18 5.03
C ALA A 88 -13.49 4.62 3.66
N ALA A 89 -12.63 5.64 3.62
CA ALA A 89 -11.93 6.06 2.42
C ALA A 89 -11.00 4.95 1.89
N ALA A 90 -10.24 4.31 2.77
CA ALA A 90 -9.31 3.24 2.41
C ALA A 90 -10.04 2.03 1.83
N ARG A 91 -11.17 1.64 2.44
CA ARG A 91 -12.02 0.58 1.90
C ARG A 91 -12.55 0.92 0.50
N ARG A 92 -12.99 2.17 0.27
CA ARG A 92 -13.45 2.60 -1.07
C ARG A 92 -12.31 2.55 -2.08
N TRP A 93 -11.13 3.01 -1.71
CA TRP A 93 -9.93 2.97 -2.55
C TRP A 93 -9.53 1.53 -2.92
N LEU A 94 -9.46 0.64 -1.93
CA LEU A 94 -9.19 -0.79 -2.15
C LEU A 94 -10.23 -1.45 -3.06
N CYS A 95 -11.52 -1.19 -2.83
CA CYS A 95 -12.59 -1.69 -3.68
C CYS A 95 -12.47 -1.21 -5.13
N ALA A 96 -12.04 0.04 -5.35
CA ALA A 96 -11.79 0.56 -6.69
C ALA A 96 -10.63 -0.18 -7.40
N LEU A 97 -9.66 -0.69 -6.65
CA LEU A 97 -8.61 -1.61 -7.14
C LEU A 97 -9.06 -3.07 -7.24
N GLY A 98 -10.35 -3.34 -7.04
CA GLY A 98 -10.94 -4.65 -7.16
C GLY A 98 -10.76 -5.54 -5.93
N TRP A 99 -10.32 -5.00 -4.79
CA TRP A 99 -10.39 -5.74 -3.53
C TRP A 99 -11.84 -6.00 -3.14
N GLN A 100 -12.06 -7.03 -2.34
CA GLN A 100 -13.34 -7.29 -1.70
C GLN A 100 -13.24 -6.93 -0.23
N ALA A 101 -14.14 -6.07 0.25
CA ALA A 101 -14.20 -5.64 1.64
C ALA A 101 -15.56 -6.02 2.25
N THR A 102 -15.60 -7.11 3.03
CA THR A 102 -16.81 -7.61 3.69
C THR A 102 -16.72 -7.37 5.19
N GLY A 103 -17.45 -6.37 5.69
CA GLY A 103 -17.32 -5.95 7.09
C GLY A 103 -15.90 -5.44 7.38
N ARG A 104 -15.20 -6.13 8.29
CA ARG A 104 -13.78 -5.87 8.62
C ARG A 104 -12.79 -6.67 7.76
N CYS A 105 -13.27 -7.67 7.03
CA CYS A 105 -12.42 -8.55 6.24
C CYS A 105 -12.06 -7.92 4.90
N LEU A 106 -10.81 -8.07 4.49
CA LEU A 106 -10.23 -7.60 3.24
C LEU A 106 -9.67 -8.81 2.46
N THR A 107 -10.04 -8.92 1.19
CA THR A 107 -9.52 -9.94 0.29
C THR A 107 -8.98 -9.28 -0.96
N CYS A 108 -7.68 -9.48 -1.23
CA CYS A 108 -7.04 -8.91 -2.40
C CYS A 108 -7.55 -9.57 -3.69
N PRO A 109 -7.41 -8.90 -4.85
CA PRO A 109 -7.89 -9.44 -6.13
C PRO A 109 -7.25 -10.78 -6.50
N ALA A 110 -5.99 -11.01 -6.10
CA ALA A 110 -5.28 -12.25 -6.40
C ALA A 110 -5.89 -13.44 -5.63
N CYS A 111 -6.04 -13.31 -4.30
CA CYS A 111 -6.66 -14.33 -3.47
C CYS A 111 -8.14 -14.55 -3.82
N ARG A 112 -8.88 -13.49 -4.19
CA ARG A 112 -10.27 -13.62 -4.64
C ARG A 112 -10.39 -14.44 -5.91
N ARG A 113 -9.47 -14.27 -6.86
CA ARG A 113 -9.43 -15.06 -8.11
C ARG A 113 -8.96 -16.50 -7.87
N ALA A 114 -8.08 -16.69 -6.90
CA ALA A 114 -7.56 -18.01 -6.52
C ALA A 114 -8.53 -18.81 -5.65
N ALA A 115 -9.49 -18.14 -5.00
CA ALA A 115 -10.50 -18.81 -4.20
C ALA A 115 -11.23 -19.83 -5.09
N PRO A 116 -11.21 -21.13 -4.73
CA PRO A 116 -12.01 -22.10 -5.45
C PRO A 116 -13.46 -21.63 -5.38
N GLY A 117 -14.13 -21.55 -6.54
CA GLY A 117 -15.56 -21.24 -6.57
C GLY A 117 -16.32 -22.15 -5.60
N PRO A 118 -17.52 -21.75 -5.12
CA PRO A 118 -18.26 -22.56 -4.17
C PRO A 118 -18.40 -23.97 -4.74
N SER A 119 -17.72 -24.93 -4.11
CA SER A 119 -17.82 -26.33 -4.48
C SER A 119 -19.30 -26.69 -4.40
N THR A 120 -19.91 -26.86 -5.57
CA THR A 120 -21.26 -27.41 -5.67
C THR A 120 -21.15 -28.87 -5.23
N ALA A 121 -21.32 -29.10 -3.93
CA ALA A 121 -21.52 -30.41 -3.38
C ALA A 121 -22.78 -30.98 -4.05
N ARG A 122 -22.59 -32.09 -4.76
CA ARG A 122 -23.62 -32.84 -5.48
C ARG A 122 -24.04 -34.04 -4.66
#